data_AF-A0A7S0VWC6-F1
#
_entry.id   AF-A0A7S0VWC6-F1
#
_cell.length_a   1.000
_cell.length_b   1.000
_cell.length_c   1.000
_cell.angle_alpha   90.00
_cell.angle_beta   90.00
_cell.angle_gamma   90.00
#
_symmetry.space_group_name_H-M   'P 1'
#
loop_
_entity.id
_entity.type
_entity.pdbx_description
1 polymer ?
#
loop_
_entity_poly.entity_id
_entity_poly.type
_entity_poly.pdbx_seq_one_letter_code
_entity_poly.pdbx_strand_id
1 'polypeptide(L)'
;LGKKQRGRAGGRLDHRKARYWSVVADGKLFLYKDWKGQPRHVYNLLLCTVREARGAPERWCFEVISPTQNLMLQALSAGEMVEWMTVVANVTSRMLDAQVPRNVGGVCGKSEDRLALLRAVEGNSECADCRARDPEWASVNLGVLICLECSGIHRALGVHVSRVRSLLLDSWEPSLSDVMRRLGNAKVNGVFLSAWPEAAREGGIGPGSARDDKERFVRAKYAEKAFAQRAKGLDREALNAKLLESCA
;
A
#
# COMPACT_ATOMS: atom_id res chain seq x y z
N LEU A 1 32.53 9.01 13.75
CA LEU A 1 32.49 7.54 13.94
C LEU A 1 31.44 7.22 15.02
N GLY A 2 30.16 7.20 14.65
CA GLY A 2 29.04 6.94 15.56
C GLY A 2 28.62 5.48 15.45
N LYS A 3 28.67 4.76 16.56
CA LYS A 3 28.48 3.30 16.66
C LYS A 3 27.11 2.85 16.11
N LYS A 4 27.13 1.98 15.08
CA LYS A 4 25.98 1.14 14.68
C LYS A 4 25.64 0.21 15.85
N GLN A 5 24.70 0.60 16.71
CA GLN A 5 24.04 -0.35 17.60
C GLN A 5 23.14 -1.23 16.72
N ARG A 6 23.38 -2.54 16.76
CA ARG A 6 22.58 -3.56 16.05
C ARG A 6 21.09 -3.25 16.23
N GLY A 7 20.42 -2.87 15.14
CA GLY A 7 18.99 -2.55 15.11
C GLY A 7 18.62 -1.07 14.95
N ARG A 8 19.56 -0.12 15.05
CA ARG A 8 19.32 1.33 14.86
C ARG A 8 20.21 1.89 13.74
N ALA A 9 19.59 2.57 12.78
CA ALA A 9 20.30 3.34 11.75
C ALA A 9 20.38 4.80 12.19
N GLY A 10 21.60 5.34 12.24
CA GLY A 10 21.87 6.73 12.63
C GLY A 10 22.94 7.36 11.74
N GLY A 11 22.71 8.59 11.30
CA GLY A 11 23.57 9.30 10.35
C GLY A 11 23.10 10.74 10.14
N ARG A 12 23.74 11.47 9.23
CA ARG A 12 23.37 12.87 8.95
C ARG A 12 22.54 12.95 7.68
N LEU A 13 21.45 13.72 7.73
CA LEU A 13 20.61 14.04 6.59
C LEU A 13 20.34 15.54 6.58
N ASP A 14 20.29 16.12 5.38
CA ASP A 14 19.88 17.51 5.23
C ASP A 14 18.36 17.56 4.93
N HIS A 15 17.62 18.40 5.66
CA HIS A 15 16.18 18.66 5.50
C HIS A 15 15.94 20.16 5.37
N ARG A 16 15.23 20.61 4.32
CA ARG A 16 15.00 22.05 4.03
C ARG A 16 16.30 22.88 4.11
N LYS A 17 17.38 22.38 3.49
CA LYS A 17 18.72 23.01 3.47
C LYS A 17 19.40 23.16 4.85
N ALA A 18 18.90 22.48 5.88
CA ALA A 18 19.53 22.44 7.19
C ALA A 18 19.98 21.02 7.53
N ARG A 19 21.14 20.90 8.17
CA ARG A 19 21.72 19.62 8.56
C ARG A 19 21.15 19.10 9.87
N TYR A 20 20.75 17.84 9.87
CA TYR A 20 20.21 17.16 11.03
C TYR A 20 20.96 15.87 11.33
N TRP A 21 21.10 15.57 12.61
CA TRP A 21 21.35 14.22 13.07
C TRP A 21 20.04 13.45 12.97
N SER A 22 20.06 12.36 12.21
CA SER A 22 18.87 11.58 11.89
C SER A 22 18.99 10.21 12.53
N VAL A 23 17.93 9.77 13.19
CA VAL A 23 17.87 8.46 13.87
C VAL A 23 16.53 7.82 13.54
N VAL A 24 16.56 6.55 13.12
CA VAL A 24 15.34 5.75 13.01
C VAL A 24 15.28 4.78 14.19
N ALA A 25 14.22 4.90 14.98
CA ALA A 25 13.96 4.06 16.14
C ALA A 25 12.45 3.98 16.39
N ASP A 26 11.99 2.83 16.90
CA ASP A 26 10.60 2.63 17.33
C ASP A 26 9.56 3.05 16.28
N GLY A 27 9.88 2.80 15.01
CA GLY A 27 8.99 3.12 13.91
C GLY A 27 8.92 4.60 13.52
N LYS A 28 9.79 5.43 14.08
CA LYS A 28 9.83 6.87 13.85
C LYS A 28 11.20 7.30 13.32
N LEU A 29 11.19 8.33 12.48
CA LEU A 29 12.39 9.06 12.07
C LEU A 29 12.47 10.35 12.90
N PHE A 30 13.55 10.48 13.66
CA PHE A 30 13.84 11.63 14.50
C PHE A 30 14.93 12.47 13.87
N LEU A 31 14.70 13.79 13.77
CA LEU A 31 15.69 14.76 13.28
C LEU A 31 16.09 15.71 14.42
N TYR A 32 17.37 15.77 14.73
CA TYR A 32 17.94 16.57 15.80
C TYR A 32 18.86 17.65 15.23
N LYS A 33 18.72 18.90 15.69
CA LYS A 33 19.73 19.95 15.43
C LYS A 33 20.99 19.73 16.26
N ASP A 34 20.81 19.35 17.53
CA ASP A 34 21.86 18.88 18.42
C ASP A 34 21.50 17.48 18.90
N TRP A 35 22.40 16.53 18.73
CA TRP A 35 22.19 15.11 19.07
C TRP A 35 21.99 14.89 20.57
N LYS A 36 22.43 15.82 21.44
CA LYS A 36 22.20 15.78 22.89
C LYS A 36 20.85 16.40 23.29
N GLY A 37 20.19 17.10 22.38
CA GLY A 37 18.94 17.81 22.63
C GLY A 37 17.70 17.00 22.28
N GLN A 38 16.54 17.65 22.37
CA GLN A 38 15.27 17.07 21.92
C GLN A 38 15.19 17.05 20.38
N PRO A 39 14.49 16.05 19.80
CA PRO A 39 14.29 15.99 18.36
C PRO A 39 13.45 17.20 17.92
N ARG A 40 13.93 17.91 16.90
CA ARG A 40 13.21 19.06 16.32
C ARG A 40 12.03 18.59 15.47
N HIS A 41 12.17 17.46 14.80
CA HIS A 41 11.11 16.86 14.00
C HIS A 41 11.03 15.35 14.27
N VAL A 42 9.81 14.83 14.32
CA VAL A 42 9.53 13.41 14.52
C VAL A 42 8.50 12.99 13.49
N TYR A 43 8.86 12.02 12.66
CA TYR A 43 8.00 11.50 11.60
C TYR A 43 7.65 10.05 11.91
N ASN A 44 6.36 9.75 11.98
CA ASN A 44 5.90 8.37 12.04
C ASN A 44 6.14 7.71 10.68
N LEU A 45 6.87 6.60 10.65
CA LEU A 45 7.15 5.87 9.42
C LEU A 45 6.06 4.86 9.08
N LEU A 46 5.08 4.67 9.96
CA LEU A 46 3.91 3.88 9.68
C LEU A 46 3.21 4.40 8.42
N LEU A 47 3.05 3.54 7.41
CA LEU A 47 2.52 3.84 6.07
C LEU A 47 3.40 4.72 5.18
N CYS A 48 4.64 5.04 5.58
CA CYS A 48 5.53 5.83 4.74
C CYS A 48 6.07 5.03 3.56
N THR A 49 5.99 5.58 2.36
CA THR A 49 6.75 5.08 1.21
C THR A 49 8.03 5.88 1.07
N VAL A 50 9.06 5.28 0.47
CA VAL A 50 10.33 5.96 0.24
C VAL A 50 10.75 5.79 -1.21
N ARG A 51 11.18 6.88 -1.84
CA ARG A 51 11.61 6.89 -3.24
C ARG A 51 12.73 7.88 -3.48
N GLU A 52 13.45 7.70 -4.57
CA GLU A 52 14.38 8.70 -5.08
C GLU A 52 13.63 9.95 -5.55
N ALA A 53 14.18 11.11 -5.22
CA ALA A 53 13.64 12.41 -5.61
C ALA A 53 14.08 12.75 -7.05
N ARG A 54 13.44 12.09 -8.03
CA ARG A 54 13.71 12.34 -9.45
C ARG A 54 13.33 13.78 -9.82
N GLY A 55 14.32 14.56 -10.23
CA GLY A 55 14.16 15.99 -10.57
C GLY A 55 14.49 16.96 -9.43
N ALA A 56 15.05 16.49 -8.31
CA ALA A 56 15.60 17.39 -7.30
C ALA A 56 16.83 18.15 -7.86
N PRO A 57 16.99 19.44 -7.51
CA PRO A 57 18.16 20.24 -7.94
C PRO A 57 19.47 19.76 -7.32
N GLU A 58 19.38 19.08 -6.17
CA GLU A 58 20.51 18.60 -5.38
C GLU A 58 20.70 17.08 -5.56
N ARG A 59 21.96 16.63 -5.50
CA ARG A 59 22.30 15.20 -5.65
C ARG A 59 21.98 14.43 -4.37
N TRP A 60 21.64 13.15 -4.55
CA TRP A 60 21.38 12.18 -3.48
C TRP A 60 20.18 12.51 -2.60
N CYS A 61 19.15 13.09 -3.22
CA CYS A 61 17.89 13.39 -2.58
C CYS A 61 16.91 12.22 -2.70
N PHE A 62 16.23 11.94 -1.59
CA PHE A 62 15.14 10.97 -1.52
C PHE A 62 13.97 11.56 -0.73
N GLU A 63 12.79 11.01 -0.96
CA GLU A 63 11.56 11.43 -0.32
C GLU A 63 11.03 10.31 0.55
N VAL A 64 10.75 10.61 1.81
CA VAL A 64 9.90 9.82 2.69
C VAL A 64 8.49 10.41 2.60
N ILE A 65 7.59 9.69 1.97
CA ILE A 65 6.23 10.12 1.64
C ILE A 65 5.31 9.46 2.65
N SER A 66 4.85 10.23 3.63
CA SER A 66 3.74 9.83 4.48
C SER A 66 2.41 10.29 3.89
N PRO A 67 1.27 9.76 4.37
CA PRO A 67 -0.05 10.28 4.00
C PRO A 67 -0.26 11.76 4.31
N THR A 68 0.35 12.25 5.40
CA THR A 68 0.14 13.61 5.93
C THR A 68 1.22 14.60 5.52
N GLN A 69 2.43 14.12 5.21
CA GLN A 69 3.57 14.98 4.90
C GLN A 69 4.62 14.27 4.05
N ASN A 70 5.06 14.95 2.99
CA ASN A 70 6.23 14.54 2.24
C ASN A 70 7.49 15.17 2.84
N LEU A 71 8.47 14.33 3.13
CA LEU A 71 9.73 14.70 3.72
C LEU A 71 10.85 14.46 2.70
N MET A 72 11.36 15.54 2.11
CA MET A 72 12.57 15.48 1.28
C MET A 72 13.82 15.55 2.17
N LEU A 73 14.72 14.59 1.95
CA LEU A 73 15.99 14.41 2.65
C LEU A 73 17.11 14.27 1.63
N GLN A 74 18.29 14.76 2.00
CA GLN A 74 19.50 14.60 1.21
C GLN A 74 20.55 13.84 2.03
N ALA A 75 21.11 12.79 1.44
CA ALA A 75 22.23 12.04 2.02
C ALA A 75 23.58 12.66 1.61
N LEU A 76 24.67 12.30 2.30
CA LEU A 76 26.00 12.81 1.96
C LEU A 76 26.65 12.07 0.79
N SER A 77 26.07 10.93 0.38
CA SER A 77 26.52 10.14 -0.76
C SER A 77 25.39 9.28 -1.34
N ALA A 78 25.59 8.78 -2.56
CA ALA A 78 24.67 7.81 -3.19
C ALA A 78 24.53 6.52 -2.37
N GLY A 79 25.63 6.02 -1.79
CA GLY A 79 25.61 4.82 -0.96
C GLY A 79 24.78 5.01 0.32
N GLU A 80 24.96 6.14 1.00
CA GLU A 80 24.13 6.49 2.16
C GLU A 80 22.66 6.68 1.79
N MET A 81 22.36 7.29 0.64
CA MET A 81 20.98 7.43 0.17
C MET A 81 20.30 6.06 0.04
N VAL A 82 20.96 5.11 -0.61
CA VAL A 82 20.43 3.74 -0.76
C VAL A 82 20.26 3.06 0.60
N GLU A 83 21.23 3.21 1.52
CA GLU A 83 21.14 2.67 2.88
C GLU A 83 19.95 3.26 3.64
N TRP A 84 19.77 4.59 3.58
CA TRP A 84 18.66 5.28 4.23
C TRP A 84 17.30 4.89 3.66
N MET A 85 17.18 4.82 2.33
CA MET A 85 15.95 4.36 1.68
C MET A 85 15.60 2.94 2.10
N THR A 86 16.59 2.05 2.15
CA THR A 86 16.42 0.65 2.57
C THR A 86 15.99 0.56 4.03
N VAL A 87 16.63 1.32 4.92
CA VAL A 87 16.28 1.39 6.34
C VAL A 87 14.83 1.84 6.52
N VAL A 88 14.44 2.94 5.88
CA VAL A 88 13.07 3.47 6.00
C VAL A 88 12.05 2.47 5.46
N ALA A 89 12.30 1.89 4.29
CA ALA A 89 11.42 0.86 3.71
C ALA A 89 11.25 -0.35 4.64
N ASN A 90 12.36 -0.86 5.19
CA ASN A 90 12.35 -2.01 6.09
C ASN A 90 11.61 -1.72 7.40
N VAL A 91 11.78 -0.52 7.96
CA VAL A 91 11.09 -0.11 9.18
C VAL A 91 9.60 0.05 8.93
N THR A 92 9.20 0.67 7.81
CA THR A 92 7.78 0.71 7.41
C THR A 92 7.20 -0.69 7.29
N SER A 93 7.89 -1.62 6.64
CA SER A 93 7.42 -3.01 6.50
C SER A 93 7.21 -3.64 7.89
N ARG A 94 8.21 -3.58 8.76
CA ARG A 94 8.14 -4.17 10.11
C ARG A 94 7.04 -3.55 10.97
N MET A 95 6.78 -2.25 10.83
CA MET A 95 5.70 -1.58 11.55
C MET A 95 4.32 -2.03 11.08
N LEU A 96 4.16 -2.18 9.77
CA LEU A 96 2.94 -2.73 9.17
C LEU A 96 2.72 -4.17 9.68
N ASP A 97 3.78 -4.97 9.74
CA ASP A 97 3.74 -6.35 10.25
C ASP A 97 3.38 -6.40 11.74
N ALA A 98 3.87 -5.44 12.53
CA ALA A 98 3.66 -5.39 13.99
C ALA A 98 2.27 -4.88 14.42
N GLN A 99 1.54 -4.19 13.54
CA GLN A 99 0.16 -3.73 13.84
C GLN A 99 -0.89 -4.82 13.66
N VAL A 100 -0.47 -6.00 13.21
CA VAL A 100 -1.31 -7.20 13.15
C VAL A 100 -1.23 -7.89 14.52
N PRO A 101 -2.35 -8.09 15.23
CA PRO A 101 -2.34 -8.83 16.49
C PRO A 101 -1.70 -10.20 16.30
N ARG A 102 -0.63 -10.50 17.03
CA ARG A 102 -0.06 -11.85 17.10
C ARG A 102 -1.03 -12.72 17.89
N ASN A 103 -2.01 -13.30 17.21
CA ASN A 103 -2.79 -14.36 17.81
C ASN A 103 -1.89 -15.60 17.90
N VAL A 104 -1.70 -16.08 19.13
CA VAL A 104 -1.01 -17.32 19.45
C VAL A 104 -1.86 -18.46 18.89
N GLY A 105 -1.30 -19.26 17.98
CA GLY A 105 -1.93 -20.48 17.45
C GLY A 105 -1.92 -20.52 15.92
N GLY A 106 -0.92 -21.18 15.36
CA GLY A 106 -0.77 -21.29 13.91
C GLY A 106 -1.72 -22.28 13.26
N VAL A 107 -1.90 -22.10 11.95
CA VAL A 107 -1.81 -23.16 10.93
C VAL A 107 -1.27 -22.49 9.66
N CYS A 108 -0.17 -23.01 9.11
CA CYS A 108 0.18 -22.78 7.73
C CYS A 108 -0.83 -23.55 6.87
N GLY A 109 -1.95 -22.91 6.53
CA GLY A 109 -2.95 -23.52 5.65
C GLY A 109 -2.36 -23.74 4.26
N LYS A 110 -2.68 -24.89 3.64
CA LYS A 110 -2.25 -25.16 2.26
C LYS A 110 -2.80 -24.07 1.32
N SER A 111 -2.19 -23.87 0.16
CA SER A 111 -2.65 -22.88 -0.83
C SER A 111 -4.13 -23.04 -1.19
N GLU A 112 -4.62 -24.28 -1.25
CA GLU A 112 -6.03 -24.64 -1.48
C GLU A 112 -6.94 -24.19 -0.33
N ASP A 113 -6.53 -24.36 0.93
CA ASP A 113 -7.30 -23.90 2.10
C ASP A 113 -7.43 -22.37 2.11
N ARG A 114 -6.35 -21.66 1.78
CA ARG A 114 -6.36 -20.19 1.66
C ARG A 114 -7.30 -19.73 0.54
N LEU A 115 -7.23 -20.36 -0.62
CA LEU A 115 -8.08 -20.03 -1.76
C LEU A 115 -9.56 -20.19 -1.39
N ALA A 116 -9.92 -21.30 -0.75
CA ALA A 116 -11.28 -21.54 -0.29
C ALA A 116 -11.74 -20.48 0.73
N LEU A 117 -10.90 -20.17 1.73
CA LEU A 117 -11.19 -19.16 2.75
C LEU A 117 -11.38 -17.76 2.16
N LEU A 118 -10.55 -17.37 1.18
CA LEU A 118 -10.64 -16.04 0.56
C LEU A 118 -11.80 -15.94 -0.43
N ARG A 119 -12.14 -17.02 -1.15
CA ARG A 119 -13.32 -17.04 -2.03
C ARG A 119 -14.64 -17.03 -1.26
N ALA A 120 -14.67 -17.53 -0.03
CA ALA A 120 -15.84 -17.51 0.84
C ALA A 120 -16.24 -16.10 1.32
N VAL A 121 -15.35 -15.12 1.19
CA VAL A 121 -15.65 -13.70 1.49
C VAL A 121 -16.65 -13.17 0.45
N GLU A 122 -17.58 -12.34 0.91
CA GLU A 122 -18.64 -11.80 0.06
C GLU A 122 -18.11 -11.09 -1.21
N GLY A 123 -18.61 -11.52 -2.37
CA GLY A 123 -18.22 -11.01 -3.69
C GLY A 123 -16.90 -11.57 -4.24
N ASN A 124 -16.12 -12.33 -3.47
CA ASN A 124 -14.84 -12.86 -3.92
C ASN A 124 -14.95 -14.09 -4.86
N SER A 125 -16.16 -14.61 -5.08
CA SER A 125 -16.43 -15.65 -6.08
C SER A 125 -16.27 -15.16 -7.53
N GLU A 126 -16.26 -13.85 -7.74
CA GLU A 126 -16.13 -13.22 -9.06
C GLU A 126 -15.07 -12.12 -9.02
N CYS A 127 -14.39 -11.90 -10.13
CA CYS A 127 -13.41 -10.83 -10.30
C CYS A 127 -14.03 -9.48 -9.99
N ALA A 128 -13.34 -8.68 -9.17
CA ALA A 128 -13.81 -7.36 -8.75
C ALA A 128 -14.10 -6.40 -9.91
N ASP A 129 -13.51 -6.61 -11.08
CA ASP A 129 -13.54 -5.66 -12.20
C ASP A 129 -14.39 -6.11 -13.38
N CYS A 130 -14.31 -7.39 -13.75
CA CYS A 130 -15.00 -7.93 -14.92
C CYS A 130 -15.95 -9.09 -14.59
N ARG A 131 -16.08 -9.44 -13.31
CA ARG A 131 -16.93 -10.54 -12.82
C ARG A 131 -16.63 -11.93 -13.38
N ALA A 132 -15.45 -12.13 -13.98
CA ALA A 132 -14.98 -13.47 -14.31
C ALA A 132 -14.93 -14.34 -13.05
N ARG A 133 -15.48 -15.55 -13.13
CA ARG A 133 -15.60 -16.46 -11.97
C ARG A 133 -14.23 -16.91 -11.47
N ASP A 134 -14.22 -17.33 -10.22
CA ASP A 134 -13.10 -18.02 -9.57
C ASP A 134 -11.76 -17.27 -9.68
N PRO A 135 -11.69 -15.97 -9.33
CA PRO A 135 -10.44 -15.21 -9.41
C PRO A 135 -9.34 -15.84 -8.54
N GLU A 136 -8.13 -15.92 -9.10
CA GLU A 136 -6.95 -16.51 -8.45
C GLU A 136 -5.83 -15.50 -8.20
N TRP A 137 -6.09 -14.24 -8.49
CA TRP A 137 -5.17 -13.14 -8.25
C TRP A 137 -5.80 -12.15 -7.28
N ALA A 138 -4.95 -11.39 -6.60
CA ALA A 138 -5.37 -10.40 -5.64
C ALA A 138 -4.60 -9.10 -5.83
N SER A 139 -5.27 -7.98 -5.56
CA SER A 139 -4.59 -6.73 -5.23
C SER A 139 -4.60 -6.57 -3.71
N VAL A 140 -3.46 -6.85 -3.08
CA VAL A 140 -3.39 -7.00 -1.61
C VAL A 140 -3.54 -5.68 -0.86
N ASN A 141 -3.18 -4.56 -1.48
CA ASN A 141 -3.37 -3.23 -0.86
C ASN A 141 -4.77 -2.66 -1.09
N LEU A 142 -5.54 -3.21 -2.04
CA LEU A 142 -6.92 -2.82 -2.30
C LEU A 142 -7.93 -3.77 -1.63
N GLY A 143 -7.52 -5.00 -1.31
CA GLY A 143 -8.38 -5.99 -0.68
C GLY A 143 -9.33 -6.70 -1.65
N VAL A 144 -8.96 -6.83 -2.93
CA VAL A 144 -9.81 -7.41 -3.98
C VAL A 144 -9.21 -8.63 -4.64
N LEU A 145 -10.05 -9.60 -5.00
CA LEU A 145 -9.73 -10.69 -5.91
C LEU A 145 -10.08 -10.35 -7.35
N ILE A 146 -9.15 -10.63 -8.25
CA ILE A 146 -9.21 -10.32 -9.68
C ILE A 146 -8.79 -11.53 -10.51
N CYS A 147 -9.27 -11.61 -11.75
CA CYS A 147 -8.86 -12.68 -12.68
C CYS A 147 -7.45 -12.43 -13.22
N LEU A 148 -6.89 -13.43 -13.92
CA LEU A 148 -5.56 -13.34 -14.53
C LEU A 148 -5.42 -12.12 -15.45
N GLU A 149 -6.41 -11.85 -16.31
CA GLU A 149 -6.36 -10.74 -17.25
C GLU A 149 -6.38 -9.37 -16.54
N CYS A 150 -7.33 -9.15 -15.63
CA CYS A 150 -7.39 -7.93 -14.81
C CYS A 150 -6.15 -7.76 -13.95
N SER A 151 -5.53 -8.86 -13.48
CA SER A 151 -4.25 -8.78 -12.77
C SER A 151 -3.14 -8.17 -13.63
N GLY A 152 -3.11 -8.44 -14.94
CA GLY A 152 -2.18 -7.82 -15.89
C GLY A 152 -2.39 -6.31 -16.01
N ILE A 153 -3.66 -5.88 -16.07
CA ILE A 153 -4.03 -4.45 -16.11
C ILE A 153 -3.63 -3.77 -14.79
N HIS A 154 -3.91 -4.40 -13.65
CA HIS A 154 -3.52 -3.88 -12.33
C HIS A 154 -2.00 -3.71 -12.17
N ARG A 155 -1.17 -4.58 -12.80
CA ARG A 155 0.29 -4.40 -12.82
C ARG A 155 0.70 -3.13 -13.57
N ALA A 156 0.02 -2.81 -14.68
CA ALA A 156 0.28 -1.62 -15.49
C ALA A 156 -0.07 -0.30 -14.77
N LEU A 157 -0.95 -0.32 -13.75
CA LEU A 157 -1.22 0.85 -12.91
C LEU A 157 -0.04 1.25 -12.02
N GLY A 158 0.86 0.31 -11.72
CA GLY A 158 2.01 0.50 -10.84
C GLY A 158 1.71 0.29 -9.35
N VAL A 159 2.78 -0.03 -8.59
CA VAL A 159 2.73 -0.48 -7.18
C VAL A 159 2.18 0.53 -6.18
N HIS A 160 2.08 1.80 -6.58
CA HIS A 160 1.50 2.87 -5.79
C HIS A 160 -0.04 2.87 -5.84
N VAL A 161 -0.62 2.20 -6.85
CA VAL A 161 -2.07 2.00 -7.00
C VAL A 161 -2.46 0.58 -6.63
N SER A 162 -1.78 -0.41 -7.21
CA SER A 162 -2.12 -1.83 -7.01
C SER A 162 -0.89 -2.72 -6.85
N ARG A 163 -0.92 -3.60 -5.85
CA ARG A 163 0.10 -4.59 -5.54
C ARG A 163 -0.46 -5.98 -5.79
N VAL A 164 -0.11 -6.55 -6.95
CA VAL A 164 -0.67 -7.81 -7.42
C VAL A 164 0.06 -9.02 -6.83
N ARG A 165 -0.68 -10.03 -6.37
CA ARG A 165 -0.20 -11.33 -5.90
C ARG A 165 -1.08 -12.46 -6.44
N SER A 166 -0.49 -13.60 -6.79
CA SER A 166 -1.20 -14.83 -7.11
C SER A 166 -1.58 -15.56 -5.82
N LEU A 167 -2.83 -16.01 -5.70
CA LEU A 167 -3.28 -16.83 -4.57
C LEU A 167 -2.61 -18.21 -4.54
N LEU A 168 -2.21 -18.73 -5.69
CA LEU A 168 -1.65 -20.07 -5.85
C LEU A 168 -0.12 -20.07 -5.96
N LEU A 169 0.44 -19.10 -6.69
CA LEU A 169 1.85 -19.13 -7.10
C LEU A 169 2.78 -18.34 -6.16
N ASP A 170 2.25 -17.37 -5.42
CA ASP A 170 3.06 -16.54 -4.52
C ASP A 170 2.98 -17.05 -3.08
N SER A 171 4.00 -16.72 -2.28
CA SER A 171 3.96 -16.88 -0.82
C SER A 171 3.02 -15.86 -0.18
N TRP A 172 2.18 -16.31 0.74
CA TRP A 172 1.23 -15.47 1.47
C TRP A 172 1.54 -15.48 2.96
N GLU A 173 1.78 -14.30 3.49
CA GLU A 173 1.79 -14.11 4.93
C GLU A 173 0.35 -14.15 5.47
N PRO A 174 0.13 -14.67 6.70
CA PRO A 174 -1.19 -14.68 7.32
C PRO A 174 -1.82 -13.29 7.41
N SER A 175 -1.01 -12.26 7.64
CA SER A 175 -1.41 -10.85 7.68
C SER A 175 -2.10 -10.37 6.40
N LEU A 176 -1.55 -10.73 5.23
CA LEU A 176 -2.15 -10.41 3.93
C LEU A 176 -3.49 -11.14 3.77
N SER A 177 -3.56 -12.40 4.21
CA SER A 177 -4.80 -13.17 4.18
C SER A 177 -5.88 -12.53 5.06
N ASP A 178 -5.52 -12.00 6.23
CA ASP A 178 -6.46 -11.33 7.12
C ASP A 178 -7.01 -10.02 6.53
N VAL A 179 -6.17 -9.22 5.85
CA VAL A 179 -6.65 -8.02 5.13
C VAL A 179 -7.68 -8.42 4.07
N MET A 180 -7.38 -9.44 3.28
CA MET A 180 -8.27 -9.94 2.23
C MET A 180 -9.58 -10.53 2.81
N ARG A 181 -9.55 -11.09 4.02
CA ARG A 181 -10.74 -11.60 4.74
C ARG A 181 -11.62 -10.51 5.33
N ARG A 182 -11.03 -9.40 5.80
CA ARG A 182 -11.79 -8.28 6.38
C ARG A 182 -12.42 -7.39 5.32
N LEU A 183 -11.73 -7.25 4.19
CA LEU A 183 -12.23 -6.57 3.00
C LEU A 183 -13.03 -7.56 2.14
N GLY A 184 -12.78 -7.58 0.83
CA GLY A 184 -13.55 -8.36 -0.12
C GLY A 184 -14.17 -7.49 -1.21
N ASN A 185 -14.42 -8.13 -2.36
CA ASN A 185 -14.87 -7.48 -3.57
C ASN A 185 -16.19 -6.74 -3.37
N ALA A 186 -17.13 -7.29 -2.59
CA ALA A 186 -18.41 -6.63 -2.32
C ALA A 186 -18.21 -5.28 -1.62
N LYS A 187 -17.45 -5.25 -0.52
CA LYS A 187 -17.16 -4.01 0.23
C LYS A 187 -16.40 -2.99 -0.60
N VAL A 188 -15.33 -3.44 -1.29
CA VAL A 188 -14.49 -2.54 -2.09
C VAL A 188 -15.29 -1.98 -3.28
N ASN A 189 -16.09 -2.80 -3.97
CA ASN A 189 -16.97 -2.31 -5.03
C ASN A 189 -18.07 -1.39 -4.49
N GLY A 190 -18.62 -1.66 -3.31
CA GLY A 190 -19.55 -0.77 -2.64
C GLY A 190 -18.99 0.64 -2.43
N VAL A 191 -17.68 0.76 -2.25
CA VAL A 191 -16.98 2.05 -2.13
C VAL A 191 -16.61 2.63 -3.50
N PHE A 192 -15.84 1.89 -4.30
CA PHE A 192 -15.26 2.37 -5.56
C PHE A 192 -16.28 2.53 -6.68
N LEU A 193 -17.45 1.89 -6.58
CA LEU A 193 -18.56 1.98 -7.52
C LEU A 193 -19.82 2.59 -6.87
N SER A 194 -19.66 3.34 -5.78
CA SER A 194 -20.79 3.95 -5.05
C SER A 194 -21.60 4.98 -5.85
N ALA A 195 -20.98 5.62 -6.85
CA ALA A 195 -21.63 6.51 -7.81
C ALA A 195 -21.74 5.90 -9.22
N TRP A 196 -21.45 4.60 -9.36
CA TRP A 196 -21.62 3.92 -10.63
C TRP A 196 -23.12 3.75 -10.94
N PRO A 197 -23.61 4.18 -12.12
CA PRO A 197 -25.02 4.11 -12.45
C PRO A 197 -25.57 2.68 -12.37
N GLU A 198 -26.76 2.52 -11.78
CA GLU A 198 -27.46 1.23 -11.65
C GLU A 198 -27.61 0.52 -13.02
N ALA A 199 -28.01 1.28 -14.05
CA ALA A 199 -28.14 0.79 -15.42
C ALA A 199 -26.82 0.24 -16.02
N ALA A 200 -25.67 0.73 -15.54
CA ALA A 200 -24.36 0.26 -15.95
C ALA A 200 -23.87 -0.94 -15.12
N ARG A 201 -24.62 -1.39 -14.10
CA ARG A 201 -24.29 -2.61 -13.34
C ARG A 201 -24.64 -3.88 -14.10
N GLU A 202 -25.75 -3.90 -14.84
CA GLU A 202 -26.20 -5.07 -15.61
C GLU A 202 -25.57 -5.17 -17.00
N GLY A 203 -25.21 -4.03 -17.62
CA GLY A 203 -24.55 -3.96 -18.94
C GLY A 203 -23.10 -3.48 -18.94
N GLY A 204 -22.44 -3.47 -17.78
CA GLY A 204 -21.07 -2.98 -17.60
C GLY A 204 -19.98 -3.92 -18.15
N ILE A 205 -18.73 -3.65 -17.76
CA ILE A 205 -17.57 -4.50 -18.11
C ILE A 205 -17.79 -5.92 -17.57
N GLY A 206 -17.69 -6.90 -18.46
CA GLY A 206 -17.88 -8.33 -18.17
C GLY A 206 -16.68 -9.19 -18.58
N PRO A 207 -16.76 -10.52 -18.40
CA PRO A 207 -15.65 -11.43 -18.69
C PRO A 207 -15.26 -11.42 -20.17
N GLY A 208 -16.24 -11.24 -21.07
CA GLY A 208 -16.05 -11.19 -22.52
C GLY A 208 -15.72 -9.80 -23.09
N SER A 209 -15.67 -8.74 -22.27
CA SER A 209 -15.33 -7.40 -22.76
C SER A 209 -13.90 -7.35 -23.29
N ALA A 210 -13.65 -6.49 -24.26
CA ALA A 210 -12.31 -6.29 -24.82
C ALA A 210 -11.33 -5.82 -23.74
N ARG A 211 -10.06 -6.20 -23.89
CA ARG A 211 -9.01 -5.86 -22.93
C ARG A 211 -8.88 -4.35 -22.73
N ASP A 212 -9.02 -3.58 -23.81
CA ASP A 212 -8.92 -2.11 -23.76
C ASP A 212 -10.07 -1.47 -22.97
N ASP A 213 -11.29 -2.02 -23.06
CA ASP A 213 -12.43 -1.56 -22.28
C ASP A 213 -12.24 -1.87 -20.79
N LYS A 214 -11.73 -3.08 -20.49
CA LYS A 214 -11.34 -3.46 -19.12
C LYS A 214 -10.26 -2.52 -18.59
N GLU A 215 -9.25 -2.18 -19.39
CA GLU A 215 -8.17 -1.27 -18.98
C GLU A 215 -8.68 0.13 -18.67
N ARG A 216 -9.52 0.70 -19.54
CA ARG A 216 -10.16 2.00 -19.31
C ARG A 216 -10.96 2.00 -18.02
N PHE A 217 -11.78 0.97 -17.80
CA PHE A 217 -12.59 0.84 -16.60
C PHE A 217 -11.74 0.70 -15.33
N VAL A 218 -10.75 -0.19 -15.32
CA VAL A 218 -9.87 -0.41 -14.16
C VAL A 218 -9.07 0.84 -13.81
N ARG A 219 -8.58 1.58 -14.81
CA ARG A 219 -7.90 2.87 -14.60
C ARG A 219 -8.85 3.91 -13.99
N ALA A 220 -10.03 4.08 -14.59
CA ALA A 220 -11.03 5.02 -14.09
C ALA A 220 -11.48 4.67 -12.65
N LYS A 221 -11.63 3.38 -12.36
CA LYS A 221 -12.01 2.87 -11.04
C LYS A 221 -10.94 3.14 -9.98
N TYR A 222 -9.68 2.75 -10.20
CA TYR A 222 -8.68 2.77 -9.12
C TYR A 222 -7.70 3.94 -9.16
N ALA A 223 -7.28 4.37 -10.34
CA ALA A 223 -6.32 5.47 -10.47
C ALA A 223 -7.02 6.83 -10.39
N GLU A 224 -8.15 6.97 -11.10
CA GLU A 224 -8.91 8.23 -11.18
C GLU A 224 -10.02 8.31 -10.13
N LYS A 225 -10.48 7.16 -9.62
CA LYS A 225 -11.59 7.04 -8.65
C LYS A 225 -12.89 7.68 -9.16
N ALA A 226 -13.11 7.59 -10.46
CA ALA A 226 -14.18 8.29 -11.16
C ALA A 226 -15.60 7.88 -10.71
N PHE A 227 -15.75 6.70 -10.11
CA PHE A 227 -17.05 6.10 -9.78
C PHE A 227 -17.32 6.00 -8.28
N ALA A 228 -16.40 6.46 -7.43
CA ALA A 228 -16.70 6.68 -6.03
C ALA A 228 -17.55 7.95 -5.93
N GLN A 229 -18.62 7.95 -5.12
CA GLN A 229 -19.34 9.19 -4.82
C GLN A 229 -18.32 10.27 -4.43
N ARG A 230 -18.47 11.46 -5.02
CA ARG A 230 -17.94 12.71 -4.47
C ARG A 230 -18.60 12.93 -3.10
N ALA A 231 -18.25 12.10 -2.14
CA ALA A 231 -18.46 12.42 -0.75
C ALA A 231 -17.54 13.62 -0.52
N LYS A 232 -18.14 14.82 -0.57
CA LYS A 232 -17.57 16.15 -0.31
C LYS A 232 -16.07 16.14 0.06
N GLY A 233 -15.17 16.13 -0.92
CA GLY A 233 -13.74 16.28 -0.68
C GLY A 233 -13.07 15.14 0.10
N LEU A 234 -13.58 13.91 0.05
CA LEU A 234 -12.91 12.77 0.66
C LEU A 234 -11.61 12.43 -0.09
N ASP A 235 -10.49 12.73 0.56
CA ASP A 235 -9.17 12.33 0.12
C ASP A 235 -8.94 10.80 0.32
N ARG A 236 -7.71 10.35 0.05
CA ARG A 236 -7.31 8.95 0.21
C ARG A 236 -7.47 8.42 1.65
N GLU A 237 -7.30 9.27 2.67
CA GLU A 237 -7.45 8.87 4.07
C GLU A 237 -8.90 8.59 4.39
N ALA A 238 -9.82 9.39 3.87
CA ALA A 238 -11.23 9.18 4.14
C ALA A 238 -11.82 7.97 3.38
N LEU A 239 -11.29 7.63 2.20
CA LEU A 239 -11.64 6.37 1.51
C LEU A 239 -11.12 5.15 2.29
N ASN A 240 -9.87 5.23 2.77
CA ASN A 240 -9.27 4.19 3.60
C ASN A 240 -9.99 4.06 4.95
N ALA A 241 -10.39 5.18 5.56
CA ALA A 241 -11.17 5.20 6.80
C ALA A 241 -12.53 4.55 6.60
N LYS A 242 -13.25 4.85 5.51
CA LYS A 242 -14.50 4.15 5.17
C LYS A 242 -14.30 2.65 4.95
N LEU A 243 -13.20 2.25 4.28
CA LEU A 243 -12.88 0.82 4.14
C LEU A 243 -12.58 0.18 5.50
N LEU A 244 -11.88 0.86 6.40
CA LEU A 244 -11.58 0.38 7.76
C LEU A 244 -12.82 0.36 8.68
N GLU A 245 -13.71 1.34 8.57
CA GLU A 245 -15.01 1.38 9.27
C GLU A 245 -15.92 0.23 8.82
N SER A 246 -15.89 -0.13 7.52
CA SER A 246 -16.60 -1.31 7.01
C SER A 246 -16.00 -2.65 7.47
N CYS A 247 -14.85 -2.63 8.16
CA CYS A 247 -14.21 -3.80 8.75
C CYS A 247 -14.55 -4.01 10.24
N ALA A 248 -15.23 -3.06 10.89
CA ALA A 248 -15.73 -3.18 12.28
C ALA A 248 -17.13 -3.81 12.30
#